data_AF-X6N972-F1
#
_entry.id   AF-X6N972-F1
#
_cell.length_a   1.000
_cell.length_b   1.000
_cell.length_c   1.000
_cell.angle_alpha   90.00
_cell.angle_beta   90.00
_cell.angle_gamma   90.00
#
_symmetry.space_group_name_H-M   'P 1'
#
loop_
_entity.id
_entity.type
_entity.pdbx_description
1 polymer ?
#
loop_
_entity_poly.entity_id
_entity_poly.type
_entity_poly.pdbx_seq_one_letter_code
_entity_poly.pdbx_strand_id
1 'polypeptide(L)'
;MSASVFSTNPLLKDPKQGAKDFFASNPSKEQIWKLLEFLLWSHQEPKHFPRYFEWLEELASGGHGFEETFLKVQIQGACGRPTRDNEITFMCKTCANLFYFQCSDCFKQSDHVGHDVRLNYISSFCGCELDPNVEMACRFVCGYMVYLLSHAFSSDHHD
;
A
#
# COMPACT_ATOMS: atom_id res chain seq x y z
N MET A 1 -14.89 -4.08 -31.61
CA MET A 1 -16.00 -3.78 -30.67
C MET A 1 -15.73 -4.56 -29.40
N SER A 2 -15.23 -3.90 -28.35
CA SER A 2 -15.03 -4.52 -27.04
C SER A 2 -15.90 -3.76 -26.04
N ALA A 3 -16.88 -4.45 -25.49
CA ALA A 3 -17.90 -3.88 -24.62
C ALA A 3 -17.29 -3.55 -23.24
N SER A 4 -17.39 -2.27 -22.86
CA SER A 4 -18.01 -1.86 -21.60
C SER A 4 -17.67 -2.71 -20.35
N VAL A 5 -16.47 -2.52 -19.78
CA VAL A 5 -16.17 -3.00 -18.42
C VAL A 5 -16.51 -1.94 -17.35
N PHE A 6 -16.84 -0.71 -17.76
CA PHE A 6 -17.16 0.42 -16.85
C PHE A 6 -18.63 0.86 -16.87
N SER A 7 -19.57 0.06 -17.39
CA SER A 7 -21.00 0.46 -17.41
C SER A 7 -21.69 0.44 -16.04
N THR A 8 -21.05 -0.11 -15.01
CA THR A 8 -21.54 -0.01 -13.64
C THR A 8 -20.62 0.89 -12.85
N ASN A 9 -21.15 2.04 -12.41
CA ASN A 9 -20.47 2.96 -11.52
C ASN A 9 -19.86 2.17 -10.33
N PRO A 10 -18.52 2.21 -10.12
CA PRO A 10 -17.85 1.50 -9.01
C PRO A 10 -18.49 1.80 -7.65
N LEU A 11 -19.15 2.96 -7.55
CA LEU A 11 -19.95 3.41 -6.41
C LEU A 11 -21.11 2.51 -6.00
N LEU A 12 -21.58 1.61 -6.86
CA LEU A 12 -22.70 0.72 -6.53
C LEU A 12 -22.25 -0.56 -5.82
N LYS A 13 -20.97 -0.93 -5.92
CA LYS A 13 -20.42 -2.15 -5.30
C LYS A 13 -19.73 -1.83 -3.99
N ASP A 14 -19.89 -2.71 -3.02
CA ASP A 14 -19.08 -2.75 -1.81
C ASP A 14 -17.58 -2.68 -2.19
N PRO A 15 -16.77 -1.76 -1.61
CA PRO A 15 -15.39 -1.55 -2.04
C PRO A 15 -14.52 -2.81 -1.93
N LYS A 16 -14.65 -3.58 -0.85
CA LYS A 16 -13.87 -4.81 -0.62
C LYS A 16 -14.19 -5.87 -1.67
N GLN A 17 -15.47 -6.16 -1.86
CA GLN A 17 -15.87 -7.14 -2.87
C GLN A 17 -15.58 -6.62 -4.30
N GLY A 18 -15.78 -5.33 -4.54
CA GLY A 18 -15.51 -4.69 -5.81
C GLY A 18 -14.05 -4.76 -6.22
N ALA A 19 -13.13 -4.49 -5.29
CA ALA A 19 -11.69 -4.61 -5.54
C ALA A 19 -11.28 -6.06 -5.78
N LYS A 20 -11.80 -7.02 -5.00
CA LYS A 20 -11.57 -8.45 -5.23
C LYS A 20 -12.00 -8.89 -6.63
N ASP A 21 -13.23 -8.55 -7.03
CA ASP A 21 -13.75 -8.87 -8.36
C ASP A 21 -12.90 -8.23 -9.47
N PHE A 22 -12.50 -6.97 -9.26
CA PHE A 22 -11.70 -6.22 -10.21
C PHE A 22 -10.32 -6.87 -10.43
N PHE A 23 -9.59 -7.19 -9.38
CA PHE A 23 -8.28 -7.83 -9.51
C PHE A 23 -8.38 -9.30 -9.95
N ALA A 24 -9.44 -10.02 -9.59
CA ALA A 24 -9.72 -11.36 -10.12
C ALA A 24 -9.92 -11.38 -11.65
N SER A 25 -10.31 -10.24 -12.25
CA SER A 25 -10.41 -10.08 -13.70
C SER A 25 -9.06 -9.86 -14.40
N ASN A 26 -7.96 -9.81 -13.65
CA ASN A 26 -6.60 -9.55 -14.12
C ASN A 26 -6.50 -8.24 -14.94
N PRO A 27 -6.78 -7.08 -14.32
CA PRO A 27 -6.93 -5.82 -15.02
C PRO A 27 -5.60 -5.31 -15.57
N SER A 28 -5.64 -4.64 -16.72
CA SER A 28 -4.47 -3.96 -17.28
C SER A 28 -4.08 -2.73 -16.45
N LYS A 29 -2.85 -2.25 -16.63
CA LYS A 29 -2.37 -0.99 -16.02
C LYS A 29 -3.29 0.19 -16.33
N GLU A 30 -3.79 0.28 -17.55
CA GLU A 30 -4.70 1.33 -17.99
C GLU A 30 -6.06 1.23 -17.29
N GLN A 31 -6.54 0.02 -17.00
CA GLN A 31 -7.80 -0.18 -16.26
C GLN A 31 -7.64 0.23 -14.79
N ILE A 32 -6.50 -0.12 -14.16
CA ILE A 32 -6.17 0.29 -12.80
C ILE A 32 -6.09 1.82 -12.72
N TRP A 33 -5.42 2.44 -13.69
CA TRP A 33 -5.29 3.90 -13.76
C TRP A 33 -6.63 4.61 -13.92
N LYS A 34 -7.51 4.12 -14.80
CA LYS A 34 -8.85 4.68 -14.98
C LYS A 34 -9.71 4.60 -13.73
N LEU A 35 -9.62 3.50 -12.97
CA LEU A 35 -10.33 3.37 -11.71
C LEU A 35 -9.78 4.35 -10.66
N LEU A 36 -8.46 4.47 -10.55
CA LEU A 36 -7.81 5.42 -9.65
C LEU A 36 -8.22 6.87 -9.99
N GLU A 37 -8.15 7.24 -11.27
CA GLU A 37 -8.59 8.54 -11.79
C GLU A 37 -10.04 8.81 -11.40
N PHE A 38 -10.95 7.87 -11.65
CA PHE A 38 -12.36 8.00 -11.27
C PHE A 38 -12.55 8.21 -9.76
N LEU A 39 -11.92 7.38 -8.92
CA LEU A 39 -12.06 7.46 -7.46
C LEU A 39 -11.59 8.80 -6.92
N LEU A 40 -10.51 9.34 -7.50
CA LEU A 40 -9.94 10.61 -7.08
C LEU A 40 -10.77 11.81 -7.58
N TRP A 41 -11.21 11.83 -8.85
CA TRP A 41 -12.10 12.89 -9.35
C TRP A 41 -13.47 12.92 -8.69
N SER A 42 -13.89 11.81 -8.11
CA SER A 42 -15.17 11.72 -7.40
C SER A 42 -15.17 12.43 -6.04
N HIS A 43 -14.06 13.08 -5.65
CA HIS A 43 -13.94 13.94 -4.46
C HIS A 43 -14.87 15.18 -4.45
N GLN A 44 -15.72 15.35 -5.46
CA GLN A 44 -16.63 16.49 -5.57
C GLN A 44 -17.85 16.36 -4.63
N GLU A 45 -18.11 15.16 -4.08
CA GLU A 45 -19.27 14.90 -3.21
C GLU A 45 -18.86 14.41 -1.80
N PRO A 46 -18.81 15.29 -0.78
CA PRO A 46 -18.34 14.96 0.57
C PRO A 46 -19.02 13.76 1.23
N LYS A 47 -20.32 13.57 0.97
CA LYS A 47 -21.10 12.42 1.48
C LYS A 47 -20.57 11.06 1.03
N HIS A 48 -19.74 11.01 -0.02
CA HIS A 48 -19.20 9.78 -0.58
C HIS A 48 -17.71 9.57 -0.25
N PHE A 49 -17.06 10.53 0.41
CA PHE A 49 -15.64 10.44 0.75
C PHE A 49 -15.25 9.16 1.51
N PRO A 50 -15.98 8.73 2.55
CA PRO A 50 -15.61 7.50 3.26
C PRO A 50 -15.53 6.29 2.33
N ARG A 51 -16.46 6.21 1.37
CA ARG A 51 -16.51 5.12 0.39
C ARG A 51 -15.39 5.21 -0.64
N TYR A 52 -15.01 6.41 -1.07
CA TYR A 52 -13.88 6.59 -1.99
C TYR A 52 -12.56 6.27 -1.33
N PHE A 53 -12.37 6.67 -0.06
CA PHE A 53 -11.18 6.33 0.70
C PHE A 53 -11.07 4.82 0.90
N GLU A 54 -12.17 4.13 1.25
CA GLU A 54 -12.17 2.68 1.35
C GLU A 54 -11.82 2.01 0.01
N TRP A 55 -12.32 2.54 -1.11
CA TRP A 55 -11.92 2.07 -2.43
C TRP A 55 -10.43 2.30 -2.74
N LEU A 56 -9.86 3.43 -2.33
CA LEU A 56 -8.43 3.72 -2.50
C LEU A 56 -7.56 2.79 -1.66
N GLU A 57 -7.97 2.52 -0.42
CA GLU A 57 -7.35 1.55 0.47
C GLU A 57 -7.37 0.14 -0.14
N GLU A 58 -8.54 -0.31 -0.60
CA GLU A 58 -8.68 -1.63 -1.21
C GLU A 58 -7.92 -1.74 -2.54
N LEU A 59 -7.89 -0.66 -3.34
CA LEU A 59 -7.08 -0.59 -4.56
C LEU A 59 -5.58 -0.67 -4.25
N ALA A 60 -5.09 0.06 -3.25
CA ALA A 60 -3.70 -0.01 -2.80
C ALA A 60 -3.32 -1.42 -2.31
N SER A 61 -4.27 -2.14 -1.71
CA SER A 61 -4.10 -3.51 -1.27
C SER A 61 -4.21 -4.56 -2.37
N GLY A 62 -4.41 -4.18 -3.64
CA GLY A 62 -4.61 -5.14 -4.72
C GLY A 62 -5.87 -6.02 -4.53
N GLY A 63 -6.86 -5.56 -3.76
CA GLY A 63 -8.05 -6.35 -3.39
C GLY A 63 -7.81 -7.43 -2.32
N HIS A 64 -6.62 -7.48 -1.72
CA HIS A 64 -6.32 -8.40 -0.62
C HIS A 64 -6.92 -7.96 0.72
N GLY A 65 -7.42 -6.72 0.81
CA GLY A 65 -7.89 -6.10 2.04
C GLY A 65 -6.81 -5.21 2.63
N PHE A 66 -7.11 -3.93 2.81
CA PHE A 66 -6.12 -2.95 3.28
C PHE A 66 -5.62 -3.25 4.69
N GLU A 67 -6.54 -3.58 5.59
CA GLU A 67 -6.18 -3.92 6.97
C GLU A 67 -5.28 -5.16 7.03
N GLU A 68 -5.57 -6.20 6.24
CA GLU A 68 -4.78 -7.44 6.21
C GLU A 68 -3.43 -7.26 5.52
N THR A 69 -3.34 -6.34 4.55
CA THR A 69 -2.12 -6.13 3.76
C THR A 69 -1.18 -5.15 4.44
N PHE A 70 -1.72 -4.11 5.08
CA PHE A 70 -0.94 -3.03 5.66
C PHE A 70 -1.05 -3.02 7.18
N LEU A 71 -2.25 -2.94 7.77
CA LEU A 71 -2.38 -2.65 9.21
C LEU A 71 -2.00 -3.81 10.14
N LYS A 72 -2.42 -5.04 9.84
CA LYS A 72 -2.11 -6.24 10.65
C LYS A 72 -0.69 -6.75 10.43
N VAL A 73 -0.11 -6.41 9.28
CA VAL A 73 1.28 -6.71 8.93
C VAL A 73 2.22 -5.62 9.48
N GLN A 74 1.69 -4.44 9.85
CA GLN A 74 2.48 -3.45 10.57
C GLN A 74 2.88 -4.01 11.93
N ILE A 75 4.19 -4.10 12.12
CA ILE A 75 4.78 -4.50 13.39
C ILE A 75 4.41 -3.44 14.43
N GLN A 76 3.77 -3.83 15.54
CA GLN A 76 3.69 -2.96 16.72
C GLN A 76 5.12 -2.56 17.12
N GLY A 77 5.44 -1.27 17.05
CA GLY A 77 6.79 -0.76 17.30
C GLY A 77 7.67 -0.53 16.06
N ALA A 78 7.13 -0.59 14.84
CA ALA A 78 7.84 -0.09 13.67
C ALA A 78 8.10 1.42 13.79
N CYS A 79 9.36 1.82 13.96
CA CYS A 79 9.73 3.25 14.07
C CYS A 79 9.61 4.03 12.75
N GLY A 80 9.36 3.34 11.61
CA GLY A 80 9.27 3.96 10.28
C GLY A 80 10.57 4.60 9.77
N ARG A 81 11.68 4.42 10.48
CA ARG A 81 12.98 4.99 10.09
C ARG A 81 13.50 4.30 8.82
N PRO A 82 13.92 5.06 7.80
CA PRO A 82 14.55 4.49 6.62
C PRO A 82 15.88 3.82 7.00
N THR A 83 16.11 2.63 6.45
CA THR A 83 17.35 1.88 6.60
C THR A 83 18.46 2.50 5.77
N ARG A 84 19.68 2.53 6.29
CA ARG A 84 20.88 3.01 5.58
C ARG A 84 21.71 1.84 5.05
N ASP A 85 22.46 2.08 3.98
CA ASP A 85 23.42 1.10 3.48
C ASP A 85 24.43 0.72 4.58
N ASN A 86 24.73 -0.59 4.67
CA ASN A 86 25.60 -1.18 5.69
C ASN A 86 25.10 -1.01 7.14
N GLU A 87 23.82 -0.66 7.34
CA GLU A 87 23.23 -0.62 8.68
C GLU A 87 23.01 -2.03 9.24
N ILE A 88 23.25 -2.16 10.56
CA ILE A 88 22.98 -3.39 11.31
C ILE A 88 21.48 -3.49 11.57
N THR A 89 20.90 -4.61 11.17
CA THR A 89 19.52 -4.95 11.48
C THR A 89 19.39 -6.33 12.12
N PHE A 90 18.27 -6.54 12.81
CA PHE A 90 17.99 -7.75 13.57
C PHE A 90 16.76 -8.44 12.98
N MET A 91 16.87 -9.73 12.69
CA MET A 91 15.74 -10.57 12.29
C MET A 91 15.48 -11.57 13.41
N CYS A 92 14.27 -11.56 13.96
CA CYS A 92 13.82 -12.55 14.93
C CYS A 92 12.91 -13.57 14.22
N LYS A 93 13.40 -14.79 13.98
CA LYS A 93 12.63 -15.84 13.30
C LYS A 93 11.47 -16.36 14.13
N THR A 94 11.55 -16.22 15.45
CA THR A 94 10.49 -16.63 16.37
C THR A 94 9.33 -15.63 16.35
N CYS A 95 9.61 -14.33 16.23
CA CYS A 95 8.60 -13.27 16.22
C CYS A 95 7.95 -13.06 14.84
N ALA A 96 8.67 -13.34 13.75
CA ALA A 96 8.19 -13.00 12.42
C ALA A 96 8.73 -13.97 11.35
N ASN A 97 8.03 -14.04 10.22
CA ASN A 97 8.44 -14.85 9.07
C ASN A 97 9.69 -14.25 8.38
N LEU A 98 10.33 -14.99 7.46
CA LEU A 98 11.70 -14.80 6.93
C LEU A 98 12.17 -13.41 6.39
N PHE A 99 11.38 -12.35 6.48
CA PHE A 99 11.60 -11.08 5.76
C PHE A 99 11.54 -9.82 6.63
N TYR A 100 11.53 -9.97 7.96
CA TYR A 100 11.41 -8.83 8.87
C TYR A 100 12.74 -8.48 9.54
N PHE A 101 13.19 -7.25 9.28
CA PHE A 101 14.39 -6.67 9.87
C PHE A 101 14.00 -5.48 10.75
N GLN A 102 14.45 -5.50 12.00
CA GLN A 102 14.31 -4.41 12.95
C GLN A 102 15.62 -3.60 13.00
N CYS A 103 15.50 -2.27 13.11
CA CYS A 103 16.67 -1.46 13.48
C CYS A 103 17.08 -1.77 14.93
N SER A 104 18.32 -1.42 15.27
CA SER A 104 18.88 -1.67 16.61
C SER A 104 18.05 -1.10 17.76
N ASP A 105 17.43 0.07 17.56
CA ASP A 105 16.63 0.73 18.58
C ASP A 105 15.30 0.00 18.81
N CYS A 106 14.63 -0.44 17.74
CA CYS A 106 13.40 -1.23 17.84
C CYS A 106 13.66 -2.60 18.46
N PHE A 107 14.76 -3.25 18.11
CA PHE A 107 15.16 -4.54 18.68
C PHE A 107 15.41 -4.45 20.20
N LYS A 108 16.13 -3.41 20.66
CA LYS A 108 16.41 -3.20 22.10
C LYS A 108 15.17 -2.89 22.94
N GLN A 109 14.15 -2.31 22.32
CA GLN A 109 12.89 -1.95 22.98
C GLN A 109 11.88 -3.10 23.00
N SER A 110 12.20 -4.22 22.35
CA SER A 110 11.35 -5.40 22.23
C SER A 110 11.90 -6.55 23.08
N ASP A 111 11.03 -7.45 23.55
CA ASP A 111 11.45 -8.66 24.26
C ASP A 111 11.76 -9.80 23.27
N HIS A 112 13.02 -10.21 23.25
CA HIS A 112 13.52 -11.31 22.43
C HIS A 112 14.20 -12.41 23.26
N VAL A 113 13.95 -12.46 24.57
CA VAL A 113 14.56 -13.47 25.45
C VAL A 113 14.11 -14.87 25.01
N GLY A 114 15.08 -15.71 24.65
CA GLY A 114 14.82 -17.08 24.20
C GLY A 114 14.40 -17.24 22.74
N HIS A 115 14.45 -16.17 21.93
CA HIS A 115 14.11 -16.22 20.51
C HIS A 115 15.32 -16.50 19.60
N ASP A 116 15.09 -17.07 18.41
CA ASP A 116 16.12 -17.24 17.36
C ASP A 116 16.31 -15.91 16.61
N VAL A 117 17.37 -15.19 17.00
CA VAL A 117 17.71 -13.86 16.47
C VAL A 117 18.96 -13.94 15.60
N ARG A 118 18.90 -13.28 14.44
CA ARG A 118 20.04 -13.11 13.53
C ARG A 118 20.35 -11.64 13.31
N LEU A 119 21.64 -11.33 13.30
CA LEU A 119 22.18 -10.05 12.86
C LEU A 119 22.36 -10.08 11.35
N ASN A 120 21.91 -9.03 10.66
CA ASN A 120 22.06 -8.85 9.22
C ASN A 120 22.66 -7.47 8.92
N TYR A 121 23.31 -7.36 7.77
CA TYR A 121 23.74 -6.10 7.20
C TYR A 121 22.85 -5.81 5.99
N ILE A 122 22.25 -4.63 5.96
CA ILE A 122 21.50 -4.20 4.79
C ILE A 122 22.51 -3.87 3.68
N SER A 123 22.61 -4.76 2.69
CA SER A 123 22.94 -4.34 1.33
C SER A 123 21.66 -3.81 0.69
N SER A 124 21.78 -2.87 -0.25
CA SER A 124 20.75 -1.98 -0.79
C SER A 124 19.58 -2.66 -1.55
N PHE A 125 19.26 -3.92 -1.24
CA PHE A 125 18.23 -4.70 -1.88
C PHE A 125 17.31 -5.32 -0.81
N CYS A 126 16.30 -4.57 -0.35
CA CYS A 126 15.14 -5.21 0.28
C CYS A 126 14.44 -6.00 -0.81
N GLY A 127 14.73 -7.29 -0.90
CA GLY A 127 14.02 -8.26 -1.72
C GLY A 127 12.65 -8.62 -1.13
N CYS A 128 11.92 -7.60 -0.68
CA CYS A 128 10.55 -7.75 -0.24
C CYS A 128 9.68 -7.82 -1.51
N GLU A 129 9.47 -9.05 -2.03
CA GLU A 129 8.53 -9.29 -3.13
C GLU A 129 7.11 -9.11 -2.60
N LEU A 130 6.57 -7.91 -2.77
CA LEU A 130 5.13 -7.69 -2.69
C LEU A 130 4.46 -8.48 -3.81
N ASP A 131 3.20 -8.87 -3.61
CA ASP A 131 2.40 -9.36 -4.72
C ASP A 131 2.48 -8.33 -5.88
N PRO A 132 2.74 -8.76 -7.13
CA PRO A 132 2.95 -7.83 -8.24
C PRO A 132 1.79 -6.84 -8.45
N ASN A 133 0.56 -7.22 -8.11
CA ASN A 133 -0.60 -6.32 -8.19
C ASN A 133 -0.58 -5.28 -7.09
N VAL A 134 -0.19 -5.67 -5.87
CA VAL A 134 0.00 -4.75 -4.74
C VAL A 134 1.13 -3.77 -5.03
N GLU A 135 2.29 -4.27 -5.49
CA GLU A 135 3.43 -3.43 -5.85
C GLU A 135 3.05 -2.41 -6.92
N MET A 136 2.38 -2.87 -7.98
CA MET A 136 1.94 -2.04 -9.09
C MET A 136 0.90 -1.00 -8.65
N ALA A 137 -0.14 -1.39 -7.91
CA ALA A 137 -1.19 -0.50 -7.45
C ALA A 137 -0.65 0.54 -6.45
N CYS A 138 0.18 0.14 -5.49
CA CYS A 138 0.84 1.04 -4.56
C CYS A 138 1.67 2.10 -5.28
N ARG A 139 2.43 1.73 -6.31
CA ARG A 139 3.21 2.69 -7.10
C ARG A 139 2.32 3.73 -7.78
N PHE A 140 1.16 3.32 -8.32
CA PHE A 140 0.21 4.26 -8.92
C PHE A 140 -0.41 5.19 -7.88
N VAL A 141 -0.86 4.66 -6.74
CA VAL A 141 -1.43 5.46 -5.64
C VAL A 141 -0.40 6.44 -5.09
N CYS A 142 0.81 5.98 -4.76
CA CYS A 142 1.89 6.83 -4.27
C CYS A 142 2.30 7.91 -5.28
N GLY A 143 2.53 7.52 -6.55
CA GLY A 143 2.91 8.45 -7.61
C GLY A 143 1.88 9.55 -7.82
N TYR A 144 0.60 9.21 -7.74
CA TYR A 144 -0.46 10.20 -7.92
C TYR A 144 -0.78 11.00 -6.66
N MET A 145 -0.62 10.44 -5.45
CA MET A 145 -0.65 11.25 -4.22
C MET A 145 0.44 12.31 -4.24
N VAL A 146 1.65 11.97 -4.70
CA VAL A 146 2.73 12.95 -4.92
C VAL A 146 2.32 14.00 -5.96
N TYR A 147 1.64 13.62 -7.04
CA TYR A 147 1.10 14.56 -8.04
C TYR A 147 0.01 15.49 -7.46
N LEU A 148 -0.94 14.96 -6.68
CA LEU A 148 -1.99 15.75 -6.04
C LEU A 148 -1.42 16.69 -4.99
N LEU A 149 -0.49 16.22 -4.16
CA LEU A 149 0.19 17.06 -3.17
C LEU A 149 1.04 18.13 -3.86
N SER A 150 1.72 17.79 -4.96
CA SER A 150 2.50 18.78 -5.71
C SER A 150 1.63 19.84 -6.39
N HIS A 151 0.40 19.50 -6.79
CA HIS A 151 -0.56 20.48 -7.33
C HIS A 151 -1.26 21.26 -6.22
N ALA A 152 -1.80 20.60 -5.20
CA ALA A 152 -2.50 21.22 -4.08
C ALA A 152 -1.61 22.15 -3.23
N PHE A 153 -0.29 21.91 -3.22
CA PHE A 153 0.70 22.76 -2.55
C PHE A 153 1.58 23.56 -3.52
N SER A 154 1.31 23.51 -4.84
CA SER A 154 1.90 24.45 -5.78
C SER A 154 1.25 25.82 -5.56
N SER A 155 2.07 26.84 -5.32
CA SER A 155 1.65 28.22 -5.09
C SER A 155 0.99 28.91 -6.29
N ASP A 156 0.85 28.22 -7.43
CA ASP A 156 0.47 28.80 -8.72
C ASP A 156 -0.99 28.56 -9.12
N HIS A 157 -1.86 28.08 -8.21
CA HIS A 157 -3.29 28.04 -8.47
C HIS A 157 -3.93 29.43 -8.27
N HIS A 158 -3.95 30.22 -9.35
CA HIS A 158 -5.00 31.20 -9.56
C HIS A 158 -6.25 30.46 -10.07
N ASP A 159 -7.35 30.58 -9.31
CA ASP A 159 -8.68 30.07 -9.62
C ASP A 159 -9.20 30.47 -11.02
#